data_AF-A0A8K0P9J0-F1
#
_entry.id   AF-A0A8K0P9J0-F1
#
_cell.length_a   1.000
_cell.length_b   1.000
_cell.length_c   1.000
_cell.angle_alpha   90.00
_cell.angle_beta   90.00
_cell.angle_gamma   90.00
#
_symmetry.space_group_name_H-M   'P 1'
#
loop_
_entity.id
_entity.type
_entity.pdbx_description
1 polymer ?
#
loop_
_entity_poly.entity_id
_entity_poly.type
_entity_poly.pdbx_seq_one_letter_code
_entity_poly.pdbx_strand_id
1 'polypeptide(L)'
;MLLVDQVMILETMTPLDFMDFRNYLSPASGFQSLQFRLLENKLGVRQEHRTKYNQNYRRVFGNDEAAIAAIERSETEPSLVELVQRWLERTPGLQAEGFDFWGKYRRAVTSLLRQHEIKAKVISHISDQWQISTIGWYYLRKFVSQRTEKSKNISFEFLKFPFKGTERYFRSNVLIHLIFFLVFNSLSQ
;
A
#
# COMPACT_ATOMS: atom_id res chain seq x y z
N MET A 1 -19.04 -9.44 -1.24
CA MET A 1 -18.75 -9.16 0.20
C MET A 1 -20.03 -8.57 0.71
N LEU A 2 -20.70 -9.18 1.69
CA LEU A 2 -22.13 -8.92 1.96
C LEU A 2 -22.51 -7.42 1.98
N LEU A 3 -21.70 -6.56 2.61
CA LEU A 3 -21.93 -5.10 2.66
C LEU A 3 -21.80 -4.39 1.30
N VAL A 4 -20.89 -4.84 0.43
CA VAL A 4 -20.78 -4.34 -0.94
C VAL A 4 -22.01 -4.74 -1.74
N ASP A 5 -22.51 -5.95 -1.53
CA ASP A 5 -23.66 -6.49 -2.25
C ASP A 5 -24.96 -5.76 -1.85
N GLN A 6 -25.02 -5.16 -0.66
CA GLN A 6 -26.16 -4.31 -0.24
C GLN A 6 -26.31 -3.02 -1.07
N VAL A 7 -25.24 -2.55 -1.72
CA VAL A 7 -25.32 -1.36 -2.60
C VAL A 7 -26.27 -1.64 -3.77
N MET A 8 -26.30 -2.87 -4.28
CA MET A 8 -27.20 -3.29 -5.35
C MET A 8 -28.68 -3.11 -4.99
N ILE A 9 -29.03 -3.27 -3.70
CA ILE A 9 -30.40 -3.06 -3.23
C ILE A 9 -30.76 -1.59 -3.32
N LEU A 10 -29.85 -0.69 -2.91
CA LEU A 10 -30.06 0.76 -3.02
C LEU A 10 -30.12 1.22 -4.49
N GLU A 11 -29.41 0.54 -5.39
CA GLU A 11 -29.47 0.82 -6.84
C GLU A 11 -30.81 0.43 -7.49
N THR A 12 -31.64 -0.37 -6.82
CA THR A 12 -33.00 -0.66 -7.34
C THR A 12 -33.96 0.52 -7.22
N MET A 13 -33.62 1.53 -6.42
CA MET A 13 -34.38 2.76 -6.28
C MET A 13 -34.07 3.72 -7.42
N THR A 14 -35.10 4.28 -8.06
CA THR A 14 -34.88 5.25 -9.14
C THR A 14 -34.38 6.59 -8.59
N PRO A 15 -33.59 7.36 -9.36
CA PRO A 15 -33.17 8.69 -8.95
C PRO A 15 -34.34 9.66 -8.70
N LEU A 16 -35.49 9.44 -9.34
CA LEU A 16 -36.69 10.26 -9.16
C LEU A 16 -37.31 9.98 -7.78
N ASP A 17 -37.49 8.70 -7.43
CA ASP A 17 -38.00 8.31 -6.11
C ASP A 17 -37.09 8.82 -4.99
N PHE A 18 -35.76 8.80 -5.20
CA PHE A 18 -34.80 9.36 -4.25
C PHE A 18 -35.01 10.87 -4.02
N MET A 19 -35.33 11.64 -5.06
CA MET A 19 -35.50 13.09 -4.92
C MET A 19 -36.71 13.47 -4.07
N ASP A 20 -37.77 12.66 -4.10
CA ASP A 20 -39.01 12.93 -3.37
C ASP A 20 -38.81 12.94 -1.85
N PHE A 21 -37.85 12.16 -1.34
CA PHE A 21 -37.57 12.11 0.11
C PHE A 21 -36.19 12.62 0.52
N ARG A 22 -35.31 12.99 -0.42
CA ARG A 22 -33.96 13.51 -0.12
C ARG A 22 -33.95 14.64 0.90
N ASN A 23 -34.96 15.50 0.87
CA ASN A 23 -35.04 16.66 1.77
C ASN A 23 -35.20 16.25 3.25
N TYR A 24 -35.79 15.09 3.54
CA TYR A 24 -35.90 14.56 4.91
C TYR A 24 -34.58 14.02 5.46
N LEU A 25 -33.60 13.76 4.59
CA LEU A 25 -32.28 13.28 4.98
C LEU A 25 -31.28 14.42 5.18
N SER A 26 -31.58 15.65 4.76
CA SER A 26 -30.71 16.80 4.98
C SER A 26 -30.79 17.27 6.44
N PRO A 27 -29.67 17.54 7.15
CA PRO A 27 -28.28 17.64 6.66
C PRO A 27 -27.46 16.34 6.81
N ALA A 28 -28.10 15.21 7.14
CA ALA A 28 -27.41 13.97 7.46
C ALA A 28 -26.61 13.45 6.26
N SER A 29 -25.41 12.95 6.54
CA SER A 29 -24.48 12.45 5.52
C SER A 29 -23.81 11.16 5.95
N GLY A 30 -23.45 10.29 5.00
CA GLY A 30 -22.64 9.10 5.27
C GLY A 30 -21.28 9.44 5.92
N PHE A 31 -20.81 10.68 5.78
CA PHE A 31 -19.60 11.16 6.46
C PHE A 31 -19.74 11.30 7.99
N GLN A 32 -20.97 11.23 8.51
CA GLN A 32 -21.31 11.32 9.93
C GLN A 32 -21.46 9.94 10.61
N SER A 33 -21.15 8.84 9.91
CA SER A 33 -21.23 7.50 10.51
C SER A 33 -20.11 7.29 11.53
N LEU A 34 -20.47 7.32 12.83
CA LEU A 34 -19.53 7.08 13.93
C LEU A 34 -18.84 5.72 13.78
N GLN A 35 -19.62 4.65 13.56
CA GLN A 35 -19.09 3.29 13.43
C GLN A 35 -18.10 3.17 12.26
N PHE A 36 -18.36 3.84 11.14
CA PHE A 36 -17.44 3.85 10.01
C PHE A 36 -16.11 4.52 10.37
N ARG A 37 -16.15 5.64 11.12
CA ARG A 37 -14.92 6.30 11.60
C ARG A 37 -14.15 5.46 12.60
N LEU A 38 -14.83 4.82 13.54
CA LEU A 38 -14.20 3.89 14.48
C LEU A 38 -13.55 2.72 13.74
N LEU A 39 -14.20 2.17 12.71
CA LEU A 39 -13.64 1.11 11.88
C LEU A 39 -12.38 1.57 11.13
N GLU A 40 -12.42 2.72 10.47
CA GLU A 40 -11.25 3.28 9.78
C GLU A 40 -10.06 3.49 10.73
N ASN A 41 -10.31 4.07 11.91
CA ASN A 41 -9.26 4.32 12.91
C ASN A 41 -8.67 3.01 13.43
N LYS A 42 -9.53 2.03 13.79
CA LYS A 42 -9.08 0.72 14.27
C LYS A 42 -8.35 -0.08 13.19
N LEU A 43 -8.64 0.13 11.90
CA LEU A 43 -7.87 -0.45 10.81
C LEU A 43 -6.52 0.25 10.59
N GLY A 44 -6.32 1.48 11.07
CA GLY A 44 -5.06 2.22 10.99
C GLY A 44 -5.03 3.34 9.95
N VAL A 45 -6.20 3.88 9.55
CA VAL A 45 -6.25 5.04 8.66
C VAL A 45 -5.78 6.29 9.40
N ARG A 46 -4.55 6.74 9.10
CA ARG A 46 -3.92 7.91 9.73
C ARG A 46 -4.56 9.22 9.29
N GLN A 47 -4.61 10.19 10.21
CA GLN A 47 -5.29 11.47 10.01
C GLN A 47 -4.72 12.27 8.82
N GLU A 48 -3.40 12.27 8.68
CA GLU A 48 -2.65 12.94 7.61
C GLU A 48 -2.92 12.36 6.22
N HIS A 49 -3.43 11.13 6.13
CA HIS A 49 -3.78 10.49 4.87
C HIS A 49 -5.23 10.73 4.47
N ARG A 50 -6.04 11.36 5.35
CA ARG A 50 -7.41 11.74 5.05
C ARG A 50 -7.44 13.01 4.19
N THR A 51 -8.43 13.10 3.29
CA THR A 51 -8.65 14.31 2.48
C THR A 51 -9.02 15.50 3.36
N LYS A 52 -8.66 16.74 2.97
CA LYS A 52 -8.89 17.97 3.76
C LYS A 52 -10.32 18.13 4.28
N TYR A 53 -11.31 17.73 3.48
CA TYR A 53 -12.73 17.75 3.87
C TYR A 53 -13.05 16.78 5.02
N ASN A 54 -12.38 15.62 5.06
CA ASN A 54 -12.54 14.59 6.08
C ASN A 54 -11.54 14.73 7.25
N GLN A 55 -10.62 15.68 7.25
CA GLN A 55 -9.65 15.84 8.35
C GLN A 55 -10.27 16.42 9.62
N ASN A 56 -11.43 17.08 9.53
CA ASN A 56 -12.14 17.61 10.69
C ASN A 56 -13.44 16.85 10.96
N TYR A 57 -13.46 15.54 10.72
CA TYR A 57 -14.66 14.70 10.88
C TYR A 57 -15.19 14.69 12.32
N ARG A 58 -14.37 15.01 13.34
CA ARG A 58 -14.81 15.20 14.72
C ARG A 58 -15.89 16.29 14.86
N ARG A 59 -15.79 17.38 14.10
CA ARG A 59 -16.75 18.51 14.17
C ARG A 59 -18.18 18.08 13.85
N VAL A 60 -18.33 17.01 13.09
CA VAL A 60 -19.60 16.44 12.68
C VAL A 60 -20.38 15.87 13.87
N PHE A 61 -19.69 15.43 14.93
CA PHE A 61 -20.29 14.85 16.12
C PHE A 61 -20.64 15.89 17.20
N GLY A 62 -20.36 17.18 16.95
CA GLY A 62 -20.84 18.30 17.75
C GLY A 62 -20.51 18.19 19.24
N ASN A 63 -21.56 18.06 20.07
CA ASN A 63 -21.48 17.95 21.53
C ASN A 63 -21.75 16.52 22.05
N ASP A 64 -21.73 15.50 21.18
CA ASP A 64 -21.83 14.11 21.64
C ASP A 64 -20.50 13.69 22.28
N GLU A 65 -20.38 13.93 23.59
CA GLU A 65 -19.19 13.62 24.37
C GLU A 65 -18.81 12.13 24.29
N ALA A 66 -19.81 11.24 24.24
CA ALA A 66 -19.56 9.80 24.15
C ALA A 66 -18.97 9.42 22.79
N ALA A 67 -19.49 9.99 21.70
CA ALA A 67 -18.94 9.79 20.36
C ALA A 67 -17.52 10.36 20.23
N ILE A 68 -17.27 11.55 20.76
CA ILE A 68 -15.94 12.19 20.75
C ILE A 68 -14.94 11.33 21.52
N ALA A 69 -15.29 10.90 22.74
CA ALA A 69 -14.44 10.04 23.55
C ALA A 69 -14.15 8.70 22.86
N ALA A 70 -15.14 8.11 22.17
CA ALA A 70 -14.96 6.88 21.41
C ALA A 70 -13.98 7.07 20.23
N ILE A 71 -14.06 8.20 19.53
CA ILE A 71 -13.15 8.55 18.43
C ILE A 71 -11.74 8.74 18.96
N GLU A 72 -11.55 9.53 20.02
CA GLU A 72 -10.24 9.77 20.64
C GLU A 72 -9.57 8.48 21.11
N ARG A 73 -10.34 7.60 21.76
CA ARG A 73 -9.88 6.27 22.13
C ARG A 73 -9.47 5.45 20.90
N SER A 74 -10.26 5.48 19.82
CA SER A 74 -9.94 4.71 18.62
C SER A 74 -8.70 5.21 17.87
N GLU A 75 -8.32 6.48 18.03
CA GLU A 75 -7.10 7.05 17.43
C GLU A 75 -5.84 6.80 18.26
N THR A 76 -6.00 6.57 19.57
CA THR A 76 -4.88 6.37 20.51
C THR A 76 -4.58 4.90 20.78
N GLU A 77 -5.58 4.03 20.69
CA GLU A 77 -5.40 2.59 20.79
C GLU A 77 -4.58 2.04 19.60
N PRO A 78 -3.75 1.00 19.82
CA PRO A 78 -3.05 0.34 18.74
C PRO A 78 -4.03 -0.19 17.69
N SER A 79 -3.85 0.27 16.45
CA SER A 79 -4.61 -0.17 15.30
C SER A 79 -4.25 -1.60 14.90
N LEU A 80 -5.10 -2.21 14.07
CA LEU A 80 -4.86 -3.54 13.51
C LEU A 80 -3.52 -3.59 12.74
N VAL A 81 -3.19 -2.55 11.98
CA VAL A 81 -1.92 -2.48 11.24
C VAL A 81 -0.74 -2.50 12.20
N GLU A 82 -0.77 -1.72 13.28
CA GLU A 82 0.33 -1.72 14.27
C GLU A 82 0.44 -3.05 14.99
N LEU A 83 -0.68 -3.69 15.34
CA LEU A 83 -0.68 -5.00 15.97
C LEU A 83 -0.12 -6.08 15.04
N VAL A 84 -0.53 -6.07 13.76
CA VAL A 84 -0.01 -6.96 12.73
C VAL A 84 1.49 -6.72 12.51
N GLN A 85 1.94 -5.46 12.46
CA GLN A 85 3.35 -5.12 12.34
C GLN A 85 4.16 -5.67 13.52
N ARG A 86 3.74 -5.42 14.77
CA ARG A 86 4.40 -5.97 15.98
C ARG A 86 4.41 -7.50 16.00
N TRP A 87 3.41 -8.14 15.41
CA TRP A 87 3.39 -9.59 15.25
C TRP A 87 4.40 -10.05 14.18
N LEU A 88 4.43 -9.39 13.02
CA LEU A 88 5.36 -9.68 11.93
C LEU A 88 6.83 -9.48 12.33
N GLU A 89 7.13 -8.44 13.11
CA GLU A 89 8.50 -8.16 13.62
C GLU A 89 9.05 -9.29 14.51
N ARG A 90 8.16 -10.07 15.13
CA ARG A 90 8.52 -11.22 15.97
C ARG A 90 8.56 -12.55 15.21
N THR A 91 8.41 -12.52 13.89
CA THR A 91 8.47 -13.75 13.07
C THR A 91 9.84 -14.41 13.25
N PRO A 92 9.89 -15.68 13.69
CA PRO A 92 11.16 -16.37 13.91
C PRO A 92 11.93 -16.53 12.60
N GLY A 93 13.25 -16.31 12.65
CA GLY A 93 14.16 -16.40 11.51
C GLY A 93 14.51 -15.07 10.85
N LEU A 94 13.88 -13.96 11.27
CA LEU A 94 14.27 -12.61 10.86
C LEU A 94 15.49 -12.07 11.60
N GLN A 95 15.85 -12.68 12.74
CA GLN A 95 17.01 -12.29 13.55
C GLN A 95 18.32 -12.50 12.78
N ALA A 96 19.29 -11.61 13.02
CA ALA A 96 20.64 -11.73 12.44
C ALA A 96 21.41 -12.92 13.03
N GLU A 97 21.15 -13.24 14.29
CA GLU A 97 21.64 -14.44 14.96
C GLU A 97 20.69 -15.62 14.65
N GLY A 98 21.25 -16.78 14.29
CA GLY A 98 20.46 -17.96 13.91
C GLY A 98 20.25 -18.07 12.39
N PHE A 99 19.00 -18.03 11.92
CA PHE A 99 18.69 -18.34 10.53
C PHE A 99 19.10 -17.24 9.52
N ASP A 100 19.11 -15.96 9.91
CA ASP A 100 19.43 -14.80 9.05
C ASP A 100 18.68 -14.82 7.72
N PHE A 101 17.33 -14.74 7.76
CA PHE A 101 16.50 -14.74 6.55
C PHE A 101 16.90 -13.60 5.60
N TRP A 102 17.06 -12.37 6.11
CA TRP A 102 17.35 -11.21 5.27
C TRP A 102 18.71 -11.28 4.59
N GLY A 103 19.75 -11.74 5.28
CA GLY A 103 21.07 -11.93 4.66
C GLY A 103 21.06 -13.05 3.62
N LYS A 104 20.40 -14.18 3.90
CA LYS A 104 20.23 -15.27 2.93
C LYS A 104 19.43 -14.84 1.70
N TYR A 105 18.31 -14.15 1.92
CA TYR A 105 17.46 -13.62 0.86
C TYR A 105 18.23 -12.63 -0.01
N ARG A 106 18.96 -11.68 0.60
CA ARG A 106 19.80 -10.72 -0.12
C ARG A 106 20.85 -11.42 -1.00
N ARG A 107 21.54 -12.44 -0.47
CA ARG A 107 22.54 -13.21 -1.23
C ARG A 107 21.89 -13.94 -2.41
N ALA A 108 20.76 -14.60 -2.19
CA ALA A 108 20.02 -15.31 -3.23
C ALA A 108 19.56 -14.36 -4.35
N VAL A 109 18.94 -13.23 -4.00
CA VAL A 109 18.51 -12.21 -4.97
C VAL A 109 19.71 -11.64 -5.71
N THR A 110 20.80 -11.27 -5.02
CA THR A 110 21.99 -10.71 -5.67
C THR A 110 22.62 -11.70 -6.66
N SER A 111 22.67 -12.98 -6.30
CA SER A 111 23.16 -14.05 -7.19
C SER A 111 22.27 -14.20 -8.43
N LEU A 112 20.94 -14.24 -8.23
CA LEU A 112 19.97 -14.29 -9.30
C LEU A 112 20.13 -13.10 -10.27
N LEU A 113 20.20 -11.88 -9.73
CA LEU A 113 20.42 -10.66 -10.51
C LEU A 113 21.71 -10.73 -11.33
N ARG A 114 22.82 -11.19 -10.73
CA ARG A 114 24.11 -11.34 -11.41
C ARG A 114 24.05 -12.36 -12.55
N GLN A 115 23.36 -13.48 -12.35
CA GLN A 115 23.17 -14.48 -13.39
C GLN A 115 22.36 -13.92 -14.56
N HIS A 116 21.30 -13.15 -14.28
CA HIS A 116 20.54 -12.47 -15.33
C HIS A 116 21.37 -11.42 -16.06
N GLU A 117 22.22 -10.65 -15.37
CA GLU A 117 23.13 -9.69 -16.01
C GLU A 117 24.10 -10.38 -16.96
N ILE A 118 24.70 -11.50 -16.55
CA ILE A 118 25.61 -12.29 -17.40
C ILE A 118 24.86 -12.81 -18.64
N LYS A 119 23.69 -13.41 -18.46
CA LYS A 119 22.86 -13.89 -19.57
C LYS A 119 22.46 -12.77 -20.53
N ALA A 120 22.05 -11.62 -20.01
CA ALA A 120 21.69 -10.46 -20.80
C ALA A 120 22.90 -9.90 -21.59
N LYS A 121 24.10 -9.85 -20.98
CA LYS A 121 25.33 -9.42 -21.67
C LYS A 121 25.74 -10.36 -22.79
N VAL A 122 25.65 -11.68 -22.56
CA VAL A 122 25.91 -12.70 -23.58
C VAL A 122 24.92 -12.55 -24.74
N ILE A 123 23.63 -12.35 -24.45
CA ILE A 123 22.59 -12.17 -25.47
C ILE A 123 22.74 -10.83 -26.20
N SER A 124 23.12 -9.74 -25.52
CA SER A 124 23.35 -8.44 -26.15
C SER A 124 24.58 -8.40 -27.07
N HIS A 125 25.56 -9.28 -26.84
CA HIS A 125 26.67 -9.49 -27.79
C HIS A 125 26.23 -10.24 -29.05
N ILE A 126 25.03 -10.85 -29.03
CA ILE A 126 24.45 -11.64 -30.14
C ILE A 126 23.36 -10.84 -30.88
N SER A 127 22.81 -9.78 -30.28
CA SER A 127 21.75 -8.94 -30.88
C SER A 127 21.64 -7.56 -30.22
N ASP A 128 21.65 -6.50 -31.03
CA ASP A 128 21.52 -5.08 -30.63
C ASP A 128 20.16 -4.71 -30.00
N GLN A 129 19.19 -5.62 -30.05
CA GLN A 129 17.79 -5.37 -29.63
C GLN A 129 17.60 -5.29 -28.10
N TRP A 130 18.61 -5.64 -27.29
CA TRP A 130 18.48 -5.82 -25.83
C TRP A 130 19.08 -4.72 -24.94
N GLN A 131 19.63 -3.64 -25.50
CA GLN A 131 20.29 -2.57 -24.71
C GLN A 131 19.36 -1.89 -23.68
N ILE A 132 18.04 -1.89 -23.90
CA ILE A 132 17.03 -1.32 -22.99
C ILE A 132 16.93 -2.13 -21.67
N SER A 133 17.21 -3.44 -21.69
CA SER A 133 17.15 -4.29 -20.50
C SER A 133 18.29 -4.03 -19.51
N THR A 134 19.47 -3.66 -20.02
CA THR A 134 20.67 -3.35 -19.23
C THR A 134 20.47 -2.12 -18.34
N ILE A 135 19.73 -1.12 -18.84
CA ILE A 135 19.37 0.09 -18.09
C ILE A 135 18.42 -0.26 -16.93
N GLY A 136 17.42 -1.12 -17.18
CA GLY A 136 16.50 -1.59 -16.14
C GLY A 136 17.22 -2.32 -14.99
N TRP A 137 18.20 -3.16 -15.31
CA TRP A 137 19.02 -3.86 -14.31
C TRP A 137 19.91 -2.92 -13.49
N TYR A 138 20.48 -1.88 -14.12
CA TYR A 138 21.28 -0.88 -13.42
C TYR A 138 20.47 -0.16 -12.33
N TYR A 139 19.25 0.28 -12.65
CA TYR A 139 18.39 0.97 -11.68
C TYR A 139 17.89 0.03 -10.57
N LEU A 140 17.57 -1.22 -10.89
CA LEU A 140 17.19 -2.22 -9.87
C LEU A 140 18.35 -2.48 -8.89
N ARG A 141 19.59 -2.59 -9.40
CA ARG A 141 20.79 -2.73 -8.58
C ARG A 141 21.04 -1.50 -7.71
N LYS A 142 20.89 -0.28 -8.27
CA LYS A 142 21.01 0.97 -7.52
C LYS A 142 19.96 1.08 -6.41
N PHE A 143 18.74 0.58 -6.64
CA PHE A 143 17.68 0.52 -5.63
C PHE A 143 17.99 -0.47 -4.50
N VAL A 144 18.42 -1.69 -4.83
CA VAL A 144 18.81 -2.71 -3.83
C VAL A 144 20.03 -2.26 -3.02
N SER A 145 20.95 -1.51 -3.64
CA SER A 145 22.17 -1.01 -2.98
C SER A 145 21.93 0.22 -2.10
N GLN A 146 20.99 1.11 -2.43
CA GLN A 146 20.79 2.37 -1.67
C GLN A 146 20.07 2.17 -0.32
N ARG A 147 19.35 1.06 -0.10
CA ARG A 147 18.60 0.85 1.15
C ARG A 147 19.46 0.46 2.36
N THR A 148 20.79 0.36 2.22
CA THR A 148 21.72 0.17 3.35
C THR A 148 22.09 1.48 4.06
N GLU A 149 21.84 2.63 3.45
CA GLU A 149 22.03 3.95 4.06
C GLU A 149 20.69 4.68 4.19
N LYS A 150 20.43 5.23 5.38
CA LYS A 150 19.18 5.87 5.83
C LYS A 150 18.51 6.78 4.79
N SER A 151 17.17 6.69 4.67
CA SER A 151 16.18 7.80 4.51
C SER A 151 14.87 7.26 3.89
N LYS A 152 13.72 7.26 4.57
CA LYS A 152 12.65 8.29 4.51
C LYS A 152 12.53 8.97 3.12
N ASN A 153 11.37 8.82 2.49
CA ASN A 153 10.97 9.33 1.16
C ASN A 153 11.56 8.62 -0.06
N ILE A 154 10.78 7.67 -0.60
CA ILE A 154 10.93 7.17 -1.97
C ILE A 154 9.99 8.00 -2.85
N SER A 155 10.55 8.82 -3.76
CA SER A 155 9.77 9.46 -4.82
C SER A 155 9.54 8.45 -5.95
N PHE A 156 8.29 8.26 -6.35
CA PHE A 156 7.82 7.31 -7.38
C PHE A 156 8.12 7.77 -8.82
N GLU A 157 9.32 8.27 -9.10
CA GLU A 157 9.73 8.60 -10.48
C GLU A 157 9.84 7.36 -11.38
N PHE A 158 9.98 6.17 -10.79
CA PHE A 158 10.11 4.90 -11.53
C PHE A 158 8.89 4.56 -12.41
N LEU A 159 7.71 5.10 -12.10
CA LEU A 159 6.46 4.83 -12.82
C LEU A 159 6.24 5.69 -14.07
N LYS A 160 7.10 6.67 -14.37
CA LYS A 160 6.91 7.61 -15.50
C LYS A 160 7.51 7.14 -16.85
N PHE A 161 8.11 5.96 -16.93
CA PHE A 161 8.73 5.51 -18.19
C PHE A 161 7.73 4.79 -19.12
N PRO A 162 7.64 5.20 -20.40
CA PRO A 162 6.76 4.55 -21.37
C PRO A 162 7.45 3.31 -21.93
N PHE A 163 7.18 2.15 -21.35
CA PHE A 163 7.66 0.88 -21.89
C PHE A 163 6.69 0.34 -22.96
N LYS A 164 7.15 0.26 -24.22
CA LYS A 164 6.37 -0.33 -25.32
C LYS A 164 6.75 -1.79 -25.57
N GLY A 165 5.74 -2.66 -25.49
CA GLY A 165 5.54 -3.80 -26.39
C GLY A 165 6.60 -4.91 -26.39
N THR A 166 6.67 -5.68 -25.30
CA THR A 166 7.07 -7.13 -25.18
C THR A 166 7.26 -7.54 -23.70
N GLU A 167 7.11 -6.60 -22.76
CA GLU A 167 7.38 -6.75 -21.32
C GLU A 167 6.30 -7.47 -20.49
N ARG A 168 5.50 -8.37 -21.06
CA ARG A 168 4.44 -9.02 -20.28
C ARG A 168 4.98 -10.00 -19.22
N TYR A 169 6.18 -10.56 -19.44
CA TYR A 169 6.86 -11.46 -18.50
C TYR A 169 7.65 -10.72 -17.40
N PHE A 170 8.32 -9.61 -17.74
CA PHE A 170 9.04 -8.79 -16.75
C PHE A 170 8.07 -8.10 -15.78
N ARG A 171 6.89 -7.71 -16.29
CA ARG A 171 5.77 -7.16 -15.50
C ARG A 171 5.16 -8.13 -14.48
N SER A 172 5.25 -9.46 -14.63
CA SER A 172 4.65 -10.34 -13.62
C SER A 172 5.60 -10.57 -12.45
N ASN A 173 6.82 -11.04 -12.69
CA ASN A 173 7.69 -11.43 -11.58
C ASN A 173 8.33 -10.23 -10.87
N VAL A 174 8.78 -9.20 -11.59
CA VAL A 174 9.41 -8.02 -10.96
C VAL A 174 8.36 -7.17 -10.26
N LEU A 175 7.17 -7.01 -10.83
CA LEU A 175 6.09 -6.26 -10.21
C LEU A 175 5.52 -7.00 -8.99
N ILE A 176 5.42 -8.34 -9.01
CA ILE A 176 5.03 -9.12 -7.82
C ILE A 176 6.07 -8.95 -6.72
N HIS A 177 7.37 -9.04 -7.03
CA HIS A 177 8.43 -8.81 -6.03
C HIS A 177 8.48 -7.35 -5.55
N LEU A 178 8.22 -6.38 -6.43
CA LEU A 178 8.18 -4.96 -6.07
C LEU A 178 6.93 -4.63 -5.25
N ILE A 179 5.78 -5.24 -5.55
CA ILE A 179 4.53 -5.12 -4.78
C ILE A 179 4.69 -5.79 -3.42
N PHE A 180 5.25 -7.01 -3.34
CA PHE A 180 5.59 -7.63 -2.05
C PHE A 180 6.54 -6.74 -1.24
N PHE A 181 7.53 -6.13 -1.89
CA PHE A 181 8.51 -5.26 -1.25
C PHE A 181 7.96 -3.88 -0.85
N LEU A 182 7.00 -3.34 -1.59
CA LEU A 182 6.33 -2.05 -1.32
C LEU A 182 5.23 -2.21 -0.26
N VAL A 183 4.44 -3.29 -0.33
CA VAL A 183 3.41 -3.64 0.66
C VAL A 183 4.04 -3.91 2.02
N PHE A 184 5.18 -4.62 2.07
CA PHE A 184 5.91 -4.81 3.33
C PHE A 184 6.76 -3.59 3.76
N ASN A 185 7.05 -2.63 2.86
CA ASN A 185 7.72 -1.37 3.22
C ASN A 185 6.80 -0.39 3.96
N SER A 186 5.51 -0.38 3.62
CA SER A 186 4.52 0.46 4.30
C SER A 186 4.21 -0.02 5.72
N LEU A 187 4.65 -1.23 6.07
CA LEU A 187 4.40 -1.92 7.34
C LEU A 187 5.60 -1.82 8.31
N SER A 188 6.54 -0.88 8.09
CA SER A 188 7.76 -0.73 8.89
C SER A 188 8.10 0.74 9.23
N GLN A 189 7.13 1.66 9.10
CA GLN A 189 7.25 3.04 9.59
C GLN A 189 6.37 3.28 10.80
#